data_AF-T0CBL7-F1
#
_entry.id   AF-T0CBL7-F1
#
_cell.length_a   1.000
_cell.length_b   1.000
_cell.length_c   1.000
_cell.angle_alpha   90.00
_cell.angle_beta   90.00
_cell.angle_gamma   90.00
#
_symmetry.space_group_name_H-M   'P 1'
#
loop_
_entity.id
_entity.type
_entity.pdbx_description
1 polymer ?
#
loop_
_entity_poly.entity_id
_entity_poly.type
_entity_poly.pdbx_seq_one_letter_code
_entity_poly.pdbx_strand_id
1 'polypeptide(L)'
;MKDKIETIILEALNEVLEDNGIDHKLNSEDILFGDKGILDSMDLVNALVEIESRIADEFDKDISIVNEKAFSMKNSPFSNVNRLTEFVSELV
;
A
#
# COMPACT_ATOMS: atom_id res chain seq x y z
N MET A 1 -9.90 -12.95 3.75
CA MET A 1 -10.10 -11.72 2.97
C MET A 1 -8.94 -10.76 3.22
N LYS A 2 -8.70 -10.34 4.47
CA LYS A 2 -7.50 -9.58 4.88
C LYS A 2 -6.17 -10.20 4.40
N ASP A 3 -5.99 -11.51 4.55
CA ASP A 3 -4.79 -12.25 4.10
C ASP A 3 -4.49 -12.11 2.59
N LYS A 4 -5.54 -12.09 1.75
CA LYS A 4 -5.40 -11.88 0.31
C LYS A 4 -5.05 -10.43 -0.01
N ILE A 5 -5.70 -9.48 0.66
CA ILE A 5 -5.43 -8.05 0.51
C ILE A 5 -3.97 -7.76 0.90
N GLU A 6 -3.50 -8.33 2.01
CA GLU A 6 -2.12 -8.23 2.45
C GLU A 6 -1.14 -8.76 1.40
N THR A 7 -1.46 -9.91 0.81
CA THR A 7 -0.65 -10.50 -0.27
C THR A 7 -0.56 -9.55 -1.47
N ILE A 8 -1.70 -9.03 -1.95
CA ILE A 8 -1.75 -8.09 -3.08
C ILE A 8 -0.94 -6.82 -2.77
N ILE A 9 -1.07 -6.28 -1.55
CA ILE A 9 -0.33 -5.10 -1.10
C ILE A 9 1.17 -5.38 -1.10
N LEU A 10 1.61 -6.50 -0.51
CA LEU A 10 3.01 -6.87 -0.49
C LEU A 10 3.57 -7.07 -1.90
N GLU A 11 2.82 -7.71 -2.80
CA GLU A 11 3.24 -7.91 -4.18
C GLU A 11 3.41 -6.56 -4.91
N ALA A 12 2.41 -5.68 -4.84
CA ALA A 12 2.48 -4.36 -5.48
C ALA A 12 3.63 -3.50 -4.92
N LEU A 13 3.84 -3.52 -3.60
CA LEU A 13 4.92 -2.74 -2.99
C LEU A 13 6.30 -3.30 -3.35
N ASN A 14 6.48 -4.62 -3.35
CA ASN A 14 7.76 -5.22 -3.74
C ASN A 14 8.08 -4.96 -5.22
N GLU A 15 7.07 -4.99 -6.10
CA GLU A 15 7.24 -4.67 -7.52
C GLU A 15 7.76 -3.24 -7.71
N VAL A 16 7.18 -2.27 -7.00
CA VAL A 16 7.66 -0.87 -7.01
C VAL A 16 9.09 -0.74 -6.46
N LEU A 17 9.46 -1.51 -5.44
CA LEU A 17 10.83 -1.52 -4.93
C LEU A 17 11.82 -2.11 -5.93
N GLU A 18 11.46 -3.22 -6.58
CA GLU A 18 12.26 -3.86 -7.62
C GLU A 18 12.46 -2.92 -8.82
N ASP A 19 11.41 -2.22 -9.26
CA ASP A 19 11.47 -1.23 -10.33
C ASP A 19 12.38 -0.04 -9.99
N ASN A 20 12.43 0.34 -8.71
CA ASN A 20 13.34 1.37 -8.20
C ASN A 20 14.76 0.85 -7.92
N GLY A 21 15.03 -0.44 -8.14
CA GLY A 21 16.33 -1.06 -7.88
C GLY A 21 16.66 -1.17 -6.39
N ILE A 22 15.65 -1.18 -5.53
CA ILE A 22 15.78 -1.33 -4.09
C ILE A 22 15.72 -2.82 -3.76
N ASP A 23 16.87 -3.41 -3.42
CA ASP A 23 16.98 -4.81 -2.98
C ASP A 23 16.49 -4.96 -1.53
N HIS A 24 15.18 -4.78 -1.32
CA HIS A 24 14.53 -4.93 -0.03
C HIS A 24 13.19 -5.63 -0.20
N LYS A 25 12.96 -6.66 0.63
CA LYS A 25 11.69 -7.37 0.66
C LYS A 25 10.85 -6.93 1.86
N LEU A 26 9.75 -6.25 1.57
CA LEU A 26 8.84 -5.75 2.60
C LEU A 26 8.13 -6.88 3.34
N ASN A 27 7.92 -6.67 4.64
CA ASN A 27 7.11 -7.48 5.54
C ASN A 27 6.01 -6.62 6.17
N SER A 28 5.05 -7.27 6.83
CA SER A 28 3.87 -6.64 7.42
C SER A 28 4.18 -5.51 8.44
N GLU A 29 5.37 -5.55 9.05
CA GLU A 29 5.82 -4.59 10.06
C GLU A 29 6.68 -3.45 9.50
N ASP A 30 7.12 -3.54 8.24
CA ASP A 30 8.02 -2.56 7.64
C ASP A 30 7.34 -1.20 7.44
N ILE A 31 8.13 -0.15 7.67
CA ILE A 31 7.67 1.24 7.56
C ILE A 31 7.68 1.64 6.10
N LEU A 32 6.50 1.95 5.56
CA LEU A 32 6.36 2.31 4.14
C LEU A 32 6.69 3.77 3.90
N PHE A 33 6.14 4.67 4.72
CA PHE A 33 6.24 6.12 4.50
C PHE A 33 6.57 6.91 5.78
N GLY A 34 7.41 7.95 5.64
CA GLY A 34 7.81 8.86 6.72
C GLY A 34 9.34 8.94 6.91
N ASP A 35 9.78 9.40 8.07
CA ASP A 35 11.21 9.62 8.41
C ASP A 35 12.10 8.37 8.25
N LYS A 36 11.49 7.18 8.36
CA LYS A 36 12.14 5.88 8.15
C LYS A 36 11.44 5.04 7.08
N GLY A 37 10.63 5.68 6.23
CA GLY A 37 9.92 5.01 5.15
C GLY A 37 10.88 4.56 4.06
N ILE A 38 10.62 3.39 3.50
CA ILE A 38 11.39 2.86 2.35
C ILE A 38 10.92 3.52 1.05
N LEU A 39 9.66 3.94 0.98
CA LEU A 39 9.06 4.55 -0.19
C LEU A 39 9.04 6.08 -0.05
N ASP A 40 9.42 6.76 -1.13
CA ASP A 40 9.20 8.19 -1.27
C ASP A 40 7.74 8.49 -1.67
N SER A 41 7.35 9.78 -1.66
CA SER A 41 5.97 10.18 -1.97
C SER A 41 5.47 9.69 -3.33
N MET A 42 6.35 9.63 -4.34
CA MET A 42 5.98 9.15 -5.68
C MET A 42 5.85 7.63 -5.73
N ASP A 43 6.79 6.89 -5.12
CA ASP A 43 6.75 5.43 -5.09
C ASP A 43 5.54 4.92 -4.31
N LEU A 44 5.21 5.61 -3.21
CA LEU A 44 4.00 5.34 -2.46
C LEU A 44 2.76 5.51 -3.35
N VAL A 45 2.62 6.64 -4.05
CA VAL A 45 1.45 6.86 -4.92
C VAL A 45 1.37 5.81 -6.02
N ASN A 46 2.49 5.44 -6.65
CA ASN A 46 2.53 4.39 -7.66
C ASN A 46 2.07 3.04 -7.10
N ALA A 47 2.61 2.64 -5.93
CA ALA A 47 2.20 1.40 -5.28
C ALA A 47 0.71 1.40 -4.91
N LEU A 48 0.19 2.54 -4.43
CA LEU A 48 -1.22 2.66 -4.07
C LEU A 48 -2.15 2.51 -5.29
N VAL A 49 -1.80 3.12 -6.42
CA VAL A 49 -2.57 2.97 -7.67
C VAL A 49 -2.55 1.54 -8.18
N GLU A 50 -1.39 0.87 -8.09
CA GLU A 50 -1.25 -0.54 -8.45
C GLU A 50 -2.13 -1.44 -7.56
N ILE A 51 -2.15 -1.16 -6.25
CA ILE A 51 -3.03 -1.86 -5.30
C ILE A 51 -4.50 -1.64 -5.65
N GLU A 52 -4.92 -0.41 -5.93
CA GLU A 52 -6.30 -0.11 -6.34
C GLU A 52 -6.70 -0.94 -7.58
N SER A 53 -5.83 -0.98 -8.60
CA SER A 53 -6.08 -1.76 -9.81
C SER A 53 -6.20 -3.25 -9.51
N ARG A 54 -5.26 -3.83 -8.77
CA ARG A 54 -5.29 -5.27 -8.42
C ARG A 54 -6.51 -5.63 -7.59
N ILE A 55 -6.93 -4.76 -6.67
CA ILE A 55 -8.14 -4.98 -5.88
C ILE A 55 -9.38 -4.91 -6.76
N ALA A 56 -9.44 -3.98 -7.71
CA ALA A 56 -10.54 -3.89 -8.67
C ALA A 56 -10.62 -5.15 -9.53
N ASP A 57 -9.51 -5.66 -10.04
CA ASP A 57 -9.46 -6.90 -10.82
C ASP A 57 -9.81 -8.15 -9.98
N GLU A 58 -9.29 -8.28 -8.75
CA GLU A 58 -9.49 -9.47 -7.90
C GLU A 58 -10.84 -9.50 -7.18
N PHE A 59 -11.38 -8.34 -6.79
CA PHE A 59 -12.60 -8.25 -5.97
C PHE A 59 -13.77 -7.58 -6.68
N ASP A 60 -13.61 -7.10 -7.92
CA ASP A 60 -14.61 -6.33 -8.68
C ASP A 60 -15.07 -5.07 -7.90
N LYS A 61 -14.15 -4.46 -7.13
CA LYS A 61 -14.41 -3.28 -6.30
C LYS A 61 -13.47 -2.13 -6.65
N ASP A 62 -14.07 -1.02 -7.08
CA ASP A 62 -13.37 0.23 -7.30
C ASP A 62 -13.18 0.95 -5.95
N ILE A 63 -11.93 0.99 -5.46
CA ILE A 63 -11.56 1.67 -4.21
C ILE A 63 -10.62 2.84 -4.51
N SER A 64 -10.66 3.87 -3.66
CA SER A 64 -9.73 5.00 -3.75
C SER A 64 -8.97 5.18 -2.45
N ILE A 65 -7.72 4.71 -2.47
CA ILE A 65 -6.72 4.80 -1.42
C ILE A 65 -6.00 6.17 -1.48
N VAL A 66 -5.67 6.66 -2.69
CA VAL A 66 -4.99 7.96 -2.89
C VAL A 66 -5.98 9.13 -2.81
N ASN A 67 -6.59 9.33 -1.64
CA ASN A 67 -7.51 10.43 -1.39
C ASN A 67 -6.99 11.42 -0.32
N GLU A 68 -7.39 12.69 -0.40
CA GLU A 68 -6.96 13.74 0.54
C GLU A 68 -7.24 13.40 2.02
N LYS A 69 -8.27 12.57 2.28
CA LYS A 69 -8.61 12.13 3.64
C LYS A 69 -7.54 11.19 4.19
N ALA A 70 -7.08 10.21 3.42
CA ALA A 70 -6.07 9.23 3.83
C ALA A 70 -4.74 9.93 4.19
N PHE A 71 -4.34 10.96 3.43
CA PHE A 71 -3.15 11.78 3.74
C PHE A 71 -3.33 12.69 4.97
N SER A 72 -4.55 13.16 5.24
CA SER A 72 -4.85 14.03 6.39
C SER A 72 -5.22 13.26 7.66
N MET A 73 -5.29 11.92 7.60
CA MET A 73 -5.61 11.11 8.76
C MET A 73 -4.48 11.17 9.79
N LYS A 74 -4.86 11.52 11.02
CA LYS A 74 -3.96 11.61 12.18
C LYS A 74 -3.19 10.31 12.45
N ASN A 75 -3.77 9.18 12.03
CA ASN A 75 -3.13 7.89 11.89
C ASN A 75 -3.03 7.59 10.39
N SER A 76 -1.90 7.94 9.77
CA SER A 76 -1.71 7.66 8.35
C SER A 76 -1.79 6.14 8.10
N PRO A 77 -2.64 5.67 7.17
CA PRO A 77 -2.69 4.26 6.79
C PRO A 77 -1.40 3.81 6.10
N PHE A 78 -0.60 4.77 5.60
CA PHE A 78 0.64 4.53 4.87
C PHE A 78 1.86 4.34 5.79
N SER A 79 1.69 4.29 7.11
CA SER A 79 2.83 4.15 8.02
C SER A 79 3.53 2.79 7.93
N ASN A 80 2.77 1.70 7.79
CA ASN A 80 3.32 0.35 7.61
C ASN A 80 2.33 -0.54 6.83
N VAL A 81 2.79 -1.70 6.37
CA VAL A 81 2.00 -2.64 5.56
C VAL A 81 0.74 -3.11 6.29
N ASN A 82 0.81 -3.40 7.59
CA ASN A 82 -0.35 -3.85 8.36
C ASN A 82 -1.46 -2.78 8.39
N ARG A 83 -1.10 -1.52 8.67
CA ARG A 83 -2.08 -0.40 8.66
C ARG A 83 -2.68 -0.18 7.28
N LEU A 84 -1.87 -0.29 6.22
CA LEU A 84 -2.37 -0.19 4.85
C LEU A 84 -3.35 -1.31 4.55
N THR A 85 -3.02 -2.54 4.96
CA THR A 85 -3.87 -3.72 4.81
C THR A 85 -5.21 -3.55 5.55
N GLU A 86 -5.19 -3.02 6.77
CA GLU A 86 -6.42 -2.72 7.52
C GLU A 86 -7.27 -1.68 6.79
N PHE A 87 -6.65 -0.59 6.36
CA PHE A 87 -7.34 0.48 5.66
C PHE A 87 -7.99 -0.01 4.34
N VAL A 88 -7.24 -0.74 3.52
CA VAL A 88 -7.78 -1.33 2.28
C VAL A 88 -8.89 -2.33 2.59
N SER A 89 -8.74 -3.14 3.63
CA SER A 89 -9.79 -4.08 4.06
C SER A 89 -11.09 -3.39 4.49
N GLU A 90 -11.03 -2.16 5.01
CA GLU A 90 -12.23 -1.37 5.34
C GLU A 90 -12.88 -0.74 4.10
N LEU A 91 -12.13 -0.54 3.01
CA LEU A 91 -12.62 0.03 1.75
C LEU A 91 -13.25 -1.02 0.82
N VAL A 92 -12.80 -2.28 0.92
CA VAL A 92 -13.30 -3.42 0.13
C VAL A 92 -14.57 -3.95 0.75
#